data_AF-A0A4Q5SEQ6-F1
#
_entry.id   AF-A0A4Q5SEQ6-F1
#
_cell.length_a   1.000
_cell.length_b   1.000
_cell.length_c   1.000
_cell.angle_alpha   90.00
_cell.angle_beta   90.00
_cell.angle_gamma   90.00
#
_symmetry.space_group_name_H-M   'P 1'
#
loop_
_entity.id
_entity.type
_entity.pdbx_description
1 polymer ?
#
loop_
_entity_poly.entity_id
_entity_poly.type
_entity_poly.pdbx_seq_one_letter_code
_entity_poly.pdbx_strand_id
1 'polypeptide(L)'
;MTKRFLTVTTVAFILAGHSNAQTPVNYADKVNTLIGNEGKGHNVNERYLEAGYTFPGALYPMGLVQFTPTFFEADRGFVVNQLSGAGCDHMGNFPMLPLHGELKESPKGMTGYKPSYKVQKAVAGYYKASLFNDIQAALTVTKRTGMAQFTFPAGDKRATVVIGSGTNATKLSEAYIKITGPGMCEGYADGGSFCGIEQPVNYRVYFV
;
A
#
# COMPACT_ATOMS: atom_id res chain seq x y z
N MET A 1 -17.62 0.38 90.22
CA MET A 1 -17.78 -0.96 89.58
C MET A 1 -17.25 -0.85 88.16
N THR A 2 -16.03 -1.35 87.95
CA THR A 2 -15.14 -1.04 86.82
C THR A 2 -15.52 -1.86 85.58
N LYS A 3 -16.03 -1.22 84.53
CA LYS A 3 -16.28 -1.89 83.23
C LYS A 3 -15.01 -1.82 82.38
N ARG A 4 -14.37 -2.98 82.14
CA ARG A 4 -13.28 -3.14 81.18
C ARG A 4 -13.84 -3.21 79.76
N PHE A 5 -13.46 -2.27 78.91
CA PHE A 5 -13.72 -2.34 77.46
C PHE A 5 -12.64 -3.20 76.80
N LEU A 6 -13.05 -4.23 76.07
CA LEU A 6 -12.19 -5.09 75.28
C LEU A 6 -12.23 -4.58 73.83
N THR A 7 -11.15 -3.96 73.37
CA THR A 7 -11.02 -3.47 72.00
C THR A 7 -10.58 -4.63 71.10
N VAL A 8 -11.45 -5.09 70.21
CA VAL A 8 -11.11 -6.08 69.18
C VAL A 8 -10.62 -5.33 67.94
N THR A 9 -9.33 -5.46 67.63
CA THR A 9 -8.74 -4.86 66.43
C THR A 9 -8.82 -5.85 65.28
N THR A 10 -9.79 -5.65 64.37
CA THR A 10 -9.93 -6.46 63.15
C THR A 10 -8.84 -6.06 62.15
N VAL A 11 -7.88 -6.93 61.89
CA VAL A 11 -6.87 -6.74 60.84
C VAL A 11 -7.50 -7.08 59.49
N ALA A 12 -7.80 -6.07 58.68
CA ALA A 12 -8.27 -6.24 57.31
C ALA A 12 -7.07 -6.58 56.40
N PHE A 13 -6.96 -7.85 55.98
CA PHE A 13 -6.05 -8.25 54.91
C PHE A 13 -6.59 -7.72 53.57
N ILE A 14 -5.97 -6.66 53.04
CA ILE A 14 -6.20 -6.20 51.68
C ILE A 14 -5.49 -7.19 50.75
N LEU A 15 -6.24 -8.14 50.17
CA LEU A 15 -5.76 -8.90 49.02
C LEU A 15 -5.63 -7.93 47.84
N ALA A 16 -4.41 -7.47 47.58
CA ALA A 16 -4.06 -6.78 46.34
C ALA A 16 -4.12 -7.81 45.20
N GLY A 17 -5.30 -7.96 44.60
CA GLY A 17 -5.48 -8.70 43.35
C GLY A 17 -4.60 -8.06 42.29
N HIS A 18 -3.50 -8.72 41.94
CA HIS A 18 -2.68 -8.34 40.79
C HIS A 18 -3.44 -8.77 39.54
N SER A 19 -4.31 -7.89 39.05
CA SER A 19 -4.84 -8.00 37.70
C SER A 19 -3.69 -7.82 36.72
N ASN A 20 -3.10 -8.91 36.26
CA ASN A 20 -2.12 -8.90 35.19
C ASN A 20 -2.86 -8.59 33.89
N ALA A 21 -3.08 -7.31 33.62
CA ALA A 21 -3.68 -6.85 32.37
C ALA A 21 -2.75 -7.26 31.23
N GLN A 22 -3.16 -8.27 30.47
CA GLN A 22 -2.41 -8.73 29.30
C GLN A 22 -2.31 -7.55 28.32
N THR A 23 -1.08 -7.15 27.99
CA THR A 23 -0.84 -6.10 27.01
C THR A 23 -1.58 -6.45 25.71
N PRO A 24 -2.46 -5.59 25.19
CA PRO A 24 -3.21 -5.89 23.98
C PRO A 24 -2.25 -6.22 22.83
N VAL A 25 -2.37 -7.42 22.27
CA VAL A 25 -1.56 -7.83 21.12
C VAL A 25 -2.21 -7.31 19.85
N ASN A 26 -1.49 -6.48 19.10
CA ASN A 26 -1.93 -6.08 17.77
C ASN A 26 -1.52 -7.15 16.73
N TYR A 27 -2.46 -8.02 16.36
CA TYR A 27 -2.21 -9.05 15.35
C TYR A 27 -1.96 -8.49 13.95
N ALA A 28 -2.51 -7.31 13.61
CA ALA A 28 -2.28 -6.69 12.31
C ALA A 28 -0.80 -6.36 12.09
N ASP A 29 -0.09 -5.94 13.16
CA ASP A 29 1.35 -5.67 13.12
C ASP A 29 2.21 -6.94 13.03
N LYS A 30 1.62 -8.13 13.21
CA LYS A 30 2.32 -9.43 13.05
C LYS A 30 2.28 -9.96 11.63
N VAL A 31 1.40 -9.42 10.78
CA VAL A 31 1.32 -9.81 9.37
C VAL A 31 2.49 -9.15 8.63
N ASN A 32 3.35 -9.96 8.02
CA ASN A 32 4.40 -9.48 7.12
C ASN A 32 3.91 -9.62 5.66
N THR A 33 3.52 -8.49 5.05
CA THR A 33 2.99 -8.50 3.68
C THR A 33 4.07 -8.65 2.60
N LEU A 34 5.36 -8.65 2.97
CA LEU A 34 6.46 -8.96 2.05
C LEU A 34 6.59 -10.45 1.75
N ILE A 35 5.96 -11.33 2.53
CA ILE A 35 6.06 -12.77 2.28
C ILE A 35 5.41 -13.09 0.92
N GLY A 36 6.22 -13.63 0.00
CA GLY A 36 5.80 -14.02 -1.35
C GLY A 36 5.92 -12.93 -2.42
N ASN A 37 6.36 -11.71 -2.08
CA ASN A 37 6.50 -10.62 -3.05
C ASN A 37 7.85 -10.60 -3.79
N GLU A 38 8.83 -11.35 -3.29
CA GLU A 38 10.16 -11.52 -3.88
C GLU A 38 10.63 -12.95 -3.54
N GLY A 39 11.08 -13.70 -4.55
CA GLY A 39 11.70 -15.01 -4.37
C GLY A 39 13.20 -14.89 -4.12
N LYS A 40 13.86 -16.01 -3.79
CA LYS A 40 15.32 -16.00 -3.58
C LYS A 40 16.03 -15.78 -4.92
N GLY A 41 15.53 -16.47 -5.96
CA GLY A 41 16.08 -16.48 -7.32
C GLY A 41 17.50 -17.03 -7.36
N HIS A 42 17.96 -17.51 -8.52
CA HIS A 42 19.40 -17.77 -8.69
C HIS A 42 20.21 -16.46 -8.76
N ASN A 43 19.57 -15.36 -9.19
CA ASN A 43 20.13 -14.02 -9.24
C ASN A 43 19.00 -12.97 -9.13
N VAL A 44 19.36 -11.68 -9.09
CA VAL A 44 18.40 -10.56 -8.96
C VAL A 44 17.34 -10.52 -10.09
N ASN A 45 17.67 -11.03 -11.27
CA ASN A 45 16.77 -11.07 -12.42
C ASN A 45 15.86 -12.31 -12.42
N GLU A 46 16.04 -13.25 -11.50
CA GLU A 46 15.23 -14.48 -11.42
C GLU A 46 14.42 -14.56 -10.13
N ARG A 47 14.52 -13.56 -9.26
CA ARG A 47 13.79 -13.51 -7.99
C ARG A 47 12.28 -13.60 -8.17
N TYR A 48 11.75 -13.15 -9.30
CA TYR A 48 10.31 -13.26 -9.56
C TYR A 48 9.87 -14.70 -9.84
N LEU A 49 10.73 -15.59 -10.35
CA LEU A 49 10.37 -16.97 -10.71
C LEU A 49 9.98 -17.82 -9.50
N GLU A 50 10.57 -17.52 -8.34
CA GLU A 50 10.29 -18.19 -7.07
C GLU A 50 9.36 -17.36 -6.17
N ALA A 51 8.86 -16.22 -6.64
CA ALA A 51 7.94 -15.40 -5.87
C ALA A 51 6.56 -16.08 -5.80
N GLY A 52 5.82 -15.80 -4.73
CA GLY A 52 4.40 -16.13 -4.65
C GLY A 52 3.52 -15.15 -5.44
N TYR A 53 4.11 -14.17 -6.13
CA TYR A 53 3.43 -13.10 -6.86
C TYR A 53 2.40 -12.35 -6.00
N THR A 54 2.68 -12.21 -4.69
CA THR A 54 1.87 -11.42 -3.77
C THR A 54 2.27 -9.95 -3.85
N PHE A 55 1.44 -9.07 -3.29
CA PHE A 55 1.74 -7.65 -3.23
C PHE A 55 1.90 -7.19 -1.77
N PRO A 56 2.87 -6.29 -1.48
CA PRO A 56 3.15 -5.88 -0.10
C PRO A 56 2.32 -4.69 0.38
N GLY A 57 1.59 -4.03 -0.53
CA GLY A 57 0.81 -2.84 -0.25
C GLY A 57 -0.36 -3.02 0.70
N ALA A 58 -1.08 -1.92 0.91
CA ALA A 58 -2.22 -1.89 1.80
C ALA A 58 -3.46 -2.55 1.16
N LEU A 59 -4.11 -3.41 1.94
CA LEU A 59 -5.37 -4.07 1.60
C LEU A 59 -6.28 -4.09 2.85
N TYR A 60 -7.55 -3.76 2.66
CA TYR A 60 -8.61 -4.04 3.62
C TYR A 60 -9.12 -5.47 3.39
N PRO A 61 -9.44 -6.29 4.41
CA PRO A 61 -9.96 -7.64 4.20
C PRO A 61 -11.13 -7.68 3.20
N MET A 62 -10.95 -8.39 2.08
CA MET A 62 -11.90 -8.45 0.95
C MET A 62 -12.23 -7.07 0.33
N GLY A 63 -11.32 -6.11 0.44
CA GLY A 63 -11.42 -4.77 -0.13
C GLY A 63 -11.16 -4.75 -1.62
N LEU A 64 -11.80 -3.80 -2.31
CA LEU A 64 -11.70 -3.61 -3.75
C LEU A 64 -10.36 -2.99 -4.17
N VAL A 65 -9.78 -2.15 -3.31
CA VAL A 65 -8.52 -1.43 -3.60
C VAL A 65 -7.34 -2.19 -3.01
N GLN A 66 -6.34 -2.46 -3.84
CA GLN A 66 -5.03 -2.97 -3.45
C GLN A 66 -4.00 -1.88 -3.74
N PHE A 67 -3.71 -1.03 -2.75
CA PHE A 67 -2.81 0.10 -2.96
C PHE A 67 -1.37 -0.31 -2.69
N THR A 68 -0.59 -0.57 -3.75
CA THR A 68 0.68 -1.30 -3.66
C THR A 68 1.69 -0.84 -4.70
N PRO A 69 3.01 -0.96 -4.48
CA PRO A 69 3.96 -0.93 -5.58
C PRO A 69 3.57 -2.02 -6.60
N THR A 70 3.62 -1.68 -7.88
CA THR A 70 3.32 -2.65 -8.95
C THR A 70 4.43 -3.70 -9.06
N PHE A 71 4.03 -4.96 -9.22
CA PHE A 71 4.94 -6.09 -9.33
C PHE A 71 5.54 -6.21 -10.74
N PHE A 72 4.68 -6.15 -11.77
CA PHE A 72 5.08 -6.41 -13.15
C PHE A 72 5.68 -5.19 -13.86
N GLU A 73 5.52 -4.01 -13.27
CA GLU A 73 5.95 -2.74 -13.86
C GLU A 73 6.57 -1.82 -12.80
N ALA A 74 7.52 -2.34 -12.01
CA ALA A 74 8.06 -1.72 -10.79
C ALA A 74 8.50 -0.25 -10.94
N ASP A 75 8.85 0.18 -12.15
CA ASP A 75 9.23 1.56 -12.47
C ASP A 75 8.07 2.56 -12.39
N ARG A 76 6.81 2.10 -12.46
CA ARG A 76 5.63 2.96 -12.65
C ARG A 76 5.08 3.57 -11.36
N GLY A 77 5.43 3.07 -10.18
CA GLY A 77 4.93 3.62 -8.91
C GLY A 77 3.96 2.71 -8.18
N PHE A 78 2.93 3.32 -7.57
CA PHE A 78 1.93 2.65 -6.77
C PHE A 78 0.60 2.53 -7.51
N VAL A 79 0.10 1.31 -7.70
CA VAL A 79 -1.18 1.03 -8.36
C VAL A 79 -2.29 0.79 -7.35
N VAL A 80 -3.54 0.90 -7.77
CA VAL A 80 -4.71 0.75 -6.89
C VAL A 80 -5.44 -0.59 -7.02
N ASN A 81 -5.03 -1.43 -7.98
CA ASN A 81 -5.52 -2.78 -8.16
C ASN A 81 -4.41 -3.73 -8.63
N GLN A 82 -4.28 -4.87 -7.96
CA GLN A 82 -3.37 -5.95 -8.33
C GLN A 82 -3.89 -7.25 -7.72
N LEU A 83 -3.93 -8.32 -8.50
CA LEU A 83 -4.25 -9.65 -8.01
C LEU A 83 -3.04 -10.22 -7.27
N SER A 84 -3.29 -10.98 -6.21
CA SER A 84 -2.25 -11.69 -5.47
C SER A 84 -2.17 -13.13 -5.97
N GLY A 85 -0.99 -13.55 -6.43
CA GLY A 85 -0.72 -14.95 -6.81
C GLY A 85 -1.03 -15.31 -8.27
N ALA A 86 -1.19 -14.34 -9.17
CA ALA A 86 -1.55 -14.61 -10.56
C ALA A 86 -0.41 -15.22 -11.41
N GLY A 87 0.86 -14.88 -11.11
CA GLY A 87 2.02 -15.40 -11.86
C GLY A 87 2.30 -14.72 -13.21
N CYS A 88 1.52 -13.73 -13.61
CA CYS A 88 1.61 -13.05 -14.89
C CYS A 88 1.11 -11.60 -14.77
N ASP A 89 1.38 -10.76 -15.76
CA ASP A 89 0.88 -9.39 -15.85
C ASP A 89 -0.65 -9.33 -15.91
N HIS A 90 -1.22 -8.42 -15.11
CA HIS A 90 -2.65 -8.16 -15.00
C HIS A 90 -2.86 -6.82 -14.29
N MET A 91 -4.00 -6.17 -14.54
CA MET A 91 -4.43 -4.96 -13.81
C MET A 91 -3.32 -3.90 -13.70
N GLY A 92 -3.05 -3.35 -12.51
CA GLY A 92 -2.01 -2.35 -12.29
C GLY A 92 -2.42 -0.94 -12.74
N ASN A 93 -3.71 -0.62 -12.73
CA ASN A 93 -4.23 0.65 -13.21
C ASN A 93 -3.82 1.83 -12.31
N PHE A 94 -3.75 3.00 -12.94
CA PHE A 94 -3.55 4.29 -12.29
C PHE A 94 -2.30 4.37 -11.42
N PRO A 95 -1.12 3.97 -11.91
CA PRO A 95 0.11 4.12 -11.17
C PRO A 95 0.30 5.58 -10.74
N MET A 96 0.55 5.77 -9.44
CA MET A 96 0.86 7.04 -8.82
C MET A 96 2.34 7.09 -8.47
N LEU A 97 3.04 8.11 -8.97
CA LEU A 97 4.48 8.26 -8.78
C LEU A 97 4.81 9.67 -8.28
N PRO A 98 5.28 9.83 -7.03
CA PRO A 98 5.79 11.11 -6.56
C PRO A 98 7.19 11.37 -7.13
N LEU A 99 7.43 12.58 -7.62
CA LEU A 99 8.70 13.03 -8.23
C LEU A 99 9.13 14.37 -7.62
N HIS A 100 10.44 14.59 -7.56
CA HIS A 100 11.01 15.89 -7.21
C HIS A 100 10.73 16.93 -8.29
N GLY A 101 10.51 18.17 -7.86
CA GLY A 101 10.46 19.31 -8.76
C GLY A 101 9.22 19.32 -9.67
N GLU A 102 9.36 20.04 -10.77
CA GLU A 102 8.33 20.23 -11.78
C GLU A 102 8.54 19.28 -12.96
N LEU A 103 7.45 18.69 -13.43
CA LEU A 103 7.44 17.83 -14.61
C LEU A 103 7.60 18.67 -15.89
N LYS A 104 8.75 18.54 -16.55
CA LYS A 104 9.08 19.32 -17.75
C LYS A 104 8.63 18.67 -19.05
N GLU A 105 8.50 17.36 -19.06
CA GLU A 105 8.17 16.56 -20.24
C GLU A 105 7.10 15.53 -19.89
N SER A 106 6.38 15.07 -20.92
CA SER A 106 5.38 14.01 -20.72
C SER A 106 6.04 12.73 -20.17
N PRO A 107 5.46 12.09 -19.13
CA PRO A 107 5.99 10.89 -18.52
C PRO A 107 5.81 9.64 -19.41
N LYS A 108 5.15 9.78 -20.58
CA LYS A 108 4.84 8.70 -21.52
C LYS A 108 4.19 7.51 -20.79
N GLY A 109 4.70 6.29 -20.98
CA GLY A 109 4.23 5.08 -20.30
C GLY A 109 4.80 4.88 -18.89
N MET A 110 5.40 5.91 -18.30
CA MET A 110 6.01 5.88 -16.96
C MET A 110 7.11 4.82 -16.76
N THR A 111 7.76 4.40 -17.84
CA THR A 111 8.88 3.45 -17.79
C THR A 111 10.21 4.17 -17.57
N GLY A 112 11.14 3.52 -16.86
CA GLY A 112 12.51 4.03 -16.68
C GLY A 112 12.70 5.03 -15.54
N TYR A 113 11.65 5.39 -14.79
CA TYR A 113 11.79 6.24 -13.61
C TYR A 113 12.62 5.59 -12.49
N LYS A 114 12.58 4.26 -12.35
CA LYS A 114 13.39 3.49 -11.39
C LYS A 114 13.33 4.06 -9.96
N PRO A 115 12.14 4.14 -9.34
CA PRO A 115 11.94 4.79 -8.05
C PRO A 115 12.72 4.19 -6.88
N SER A 116 13.25 2.97 -6.98
CA SER A 116 14.06 2.32 -5.92
C SER A 116 13.40 2.38 -4.53
N TYR A 117 12.51 1.42 -4.26
CA TYR A 117 11.79 1.35 -2.99
C TYR A 117 12.67 0.78 -1.87
N LYS A 118 12.78 1.50 -0.75
CA LYS A 118 13.28 0.95 0.51
C LYS A 118 12.12 0.84 1.49
N VAL A 119 11.65 -0.40 1.70
CA VAL A 119 10.52 -0.68 2.58
C VAL A 119 10.89 -0.40 4.03
N GLN A 120 10.06 0.39 4.71
CA GLN A 120 10.21 0.73 6.13
C GLN A 120 9.19 -0.01 7.00
N LYS A 121 7.96 -0.18 6.49
CA LYS A 121 6.90 -0.94 7.17
C LYS A 121 5.96 -1.54 6.13
N ALA A 122 5.62 -2.80 6.29
CA ALA A 122 4.70 -3.51 5.40
C ALA A 122 3.90 -4.52 6.24
N VAL A 123 2.70 -4.10 6.64
CA VAL A 123 1.80 -4.85 7.54
C VAL A 123 0.37 -4.80 7.03
N ALA A 124 -0.54 -5.54 7.65
CA ALA A 124 -1.94 -5.54 7.25
C ALA A 124 -2.53 -4.11 7.20
N GLY A 125 -3.00 -3.69 6.04
CA GLY A 125 -3.65 -2.39 5.80
C GLY A 125 -2.71 -1.18 5.76
N TYR A 126 -1.39 -1.35 5.87
CA TYR A 126 -0.44 -0.23 5.87
C TYR A 126 0.90 -0.59 5.21
N TYR A 127 1.34 0.27 4.30
CA TYR A 127 2.64 0.17 3.63
C TYR A 127 3.38 1.51 3.71
N LYS A 128 4.68 1.46 4.01
CA LYS A 128 5.55 2.63 4.06
C LYS A 128 6.90 2.31 3.45
N ALA A 129 7.35 3.16 2.54
CA ALA A 129 8.66 3.06 1.89
C ALA A 129 9.23 4.43 1.55
N SER A 130 10.55 4.51 1.38
CA SER A 130 11.19 5.64 0.70
C SER A 130 11.41 5.33 -0.78
N LEU A 131 11.20 6.31 -1.65
CA LEU A 131 11.50 6.30 -3.09
C LEU A 131 12.54 7.36 -3.39
N PHE A 132 13.30 7.19 -4.47
CA PHE A 132 14.34 8.11 -4.95
C PHE A 132 15.37 8.50 -3.87
N ASN A 133 15.47 7.65 -2.83
CA ASN A 133 16.22 7.79 -1.58
C ASN A 133 15.59 8.62 -0.46
N ASP A 134 14.75 9.61 -0.73
CA ASP A 134 14.33 10.59 0.29
C ASP A 134 12.84 10.98 0.27
N ILE A 135 12.09 10.68 -0.79
CA ILE A 135 10.63 10.83 -0.82
C ILE A 135 9.99 9.71 0.00
N GLN A 136 9.22 10.04 1.04
CA GLN A 136 8.50 9.04 1.83
C GLN A 136 7.10 8.83 1.26
N ALA A 137 6.68 7.58 1.09
CA ALA A 137 5.31 7.21 0.79
C ALA A 137 4.74 6.36 1.92
N ALA A 138 3.54 6.72 2.39
CA ALA A 138 2.73 5.89 3.28
C ALA A 138 1.36 5.66 2.65
N LEU A 139 0.94 4.40 2.57
CA LEU A 139 -0.29 3.96 1.91
C LEU A 139 -1.19 3.26 2.92
N THR A 140 -2.49 3.55 2.85
CA THR A 140 -3.53 2.79 3.55
C THR A 140 -4.81 2.76 2.70
N VAL A 141 -5.76 1.91 3.08
CA VAL A 141 -7.00 1.71 2.30
C VAL A 141 -8.20 1.45 3.21
N THR A 142 -9.37 1.73 2.68
CA THR A 142 -10.66 1.23 3.15
C THR A 142 -11.18 0.16 2.19
N LYS A 143 -12.45 -0.23 2.31
CA LYS A 143 -13.08 -1.19 1.40
C LYS A 143 -13.04 -0.77 -0.08
N ARG A 144 -13.08 0.54 -0.39
CA ARG A 144 -13.20 1.05 -1.78
C ARG A 144 -12.39 2.33 -2.05
N THR A 145 -11.57 2.78 -1.11
CA THR A 145 -10.79 4.01 -1.23
C THR A 145 -9.37 3.77 -0.76
N GLY A 146 -8.39 4.34 -1.45
CA GLY A 146 -6.99 4.38 -1.01
C GLY A 146 -6.60 5.78 -0.54
N MET A 147 -5.60 5.85 0.33
CA MET A 147 -4.98 7.10 0.74
C MET A 147 -3.47 6.95 0.68
N ALA A 148 -2.82 7.87 -0.05
CA ALA A 148 -1.38 8.01 -0.08
C ALA A 148 -0.96 9.32 0.59
N GLN A 149 0.02 9.24 1.46
CA GLN A 149 0.73 10.40 1.98
C GLN A 149 2.15 10.38 1.40
N PHE A 150 2.48 11.39 0.61
CA PHE A 150 3.83 11.63 0.10
C PHE A 150 4.48 12.76 0.89
N THR A 151 5.65 12.52 1.47
CA THR A 151 6.45 13.53 2.17
C THR A 151 7.72 13.79 1.37
N PHE A 152 7.90 15.03 0.94
CA PHE A 152 9.04 15.48 0.15
C PHE A 152 10.09 16.16 1.05
N PRO A 153 11.38 16.10 0.68
CA PRO A 153 12.44 16.81 1.40
C PRO A 153 12.21 18.33 1.44
N ALA A 154 12.65 18.98 2.51
CA ALA A 154 12.49 20.44 2.68
C ALA A 154 13.20 21.29 1.61
N GLY A 155 14.17 20.72 0.89
CA GLY A 155 14.87 21.38 -0.21
C GLY A 155 14.04 21.51 -1.50
N ASP A 156 12.96 20.75 -1.63
CA ASP A 156 12.11 20.77 -2.81
C ASP A 156 11.21 22.00 -2.82
N LYS A 157 11.47 22.92 -3.76
CA LYS A 157 10.60 24.11 -3.96
C LYS A 157 9.27 23.76 -4.61
N ARG A 158 9.21 22.63 -5.32
CA ARG A 158 8.03 22.05 -5.96
C ARG A 158 8.14 20.53 -5.92
N ALA A 159 6.99 19.88 -5.92
CA ALA A 159 6.84 18.44 -5.99
C ALA A 159 5.76 18.10 -7.02
N THR A 160 5.89 16.95 -7.67
CA THR A 160 4.92 16.46 -8.65
C THR A 160 4.43 15.08 -8.21
N VAL A 161 3.14 14.83 -8.37
CA VAL A 161 2.58 13.46 -8.34
C VAL A 161 2.03 13.16 -9.71
N VAL A 162 2.60 12.17 -10.40
CA VAL A 162 2.12 11.70 -11.69
C VAL A 162 1.06 10.64 -11.47
N ILE A 163 -0.08 10.74 -12.16
CA ILE A 163 -1.14 9.73 -12.19
C ILE A 163 -1.28 9.22 -13.62
N GLY A 164 -0.88 7.97 -13.86
CA GLY A 164 -0.93 7.34 -15.17
C GLY A 164 -2.30 6.79 -15.54
N SER A 165 -3.25 7.64 -15.95
CA SER A 165 -4.59 7.17 -16.36
C SER A 165 -4.56 6.22 -17.56
N GLY A 166 -3.70 6.49 -18.53
CA GLY A 166 -3.42 5.64 -19.69
C GLY A 166 -2.30 4.63 -19.44
N THR A 167 -2.11 4.17 -18.21
CA THR A 167 -1.04 3.23 -17.86
C THR A 167 -1.55 2.14 -16.92
N ASN A 168 -1.26 0.89 -17.26
CA ASN A 168 -1.50 -0.28 -16.42
C ASN A 168 -0.40 -1.34 -16.65
N ALA A 169 -0.52 -2.55 -16.10
CA ALA A 169 0.45 -3.63 -16.34
C ALA A 169 0.20 -4.43 -17.63
N THR A 170 -0.90 -4.18 -18.34
CA THR A 170 -1.28 -4.93 -19.55
C THR A 170 -1.54 -3.97 -20.72
N LYS A 171 -2.64 -4.18 -21.46
CA LYS A 171 -3.10 -3.31 -22.53
C LYS A 171 -4.31 -2.52 -22.06
N LEU A 172 -4.38 -1.27 -22.50
CA LEU A 172 -5.55 -0.40 -22.36
C LEU A 172 -6.12 -0.12 -23.75
N SER A 173 -7.45 -0.21 -23.89
CA SER A 173 -8.14 0.19 -25.13
C SER A 173 -8.53 1.67 -25.10
N GLU A 174 -8.92 2.18 -23.93
CA GLU A 174 -9.29 3.57 -23.72
C GLU A 174 -8.88 4.03 -22.31
N ALA A 175 -8.56 5.31 -22.18
CA ALA A 175 -8.34 5.95 -20.90
C ALA A 175 -8.73 7.43 -20.95
N TYR A 176 -9.18 7.94 -19.82
CA TYR A 176 -9.61 9.32 -19.67
C TYR A 176 -9.20 9.84 -18.30
N ILE A 177 -8.78 11.11 -18.24
CA ILE A 177 -8.60 11.85 -17.00
C ILE A 177 -9.00 13.30 -17.22
N LYS A 178 -9.65 13.89 -16.23
CA LYS A 178 -10.05 15.29 -16.21
C LYS A 178 -9.72 15.88 -14.86
N ILE A 179 -9.05 17.03 -14.86
CA ILE A 179 -8.92 17.85 -13.66
C ILE A 179 -10.25 18.56 -13.44
N THR A 180 -10.93 18.24 -12.33
CA THR A 180 -12.28 18.75 -12.02
C THR A 180 -12.25 19.94 -11.07
N GLY A 181 -11.12 20.17 -10.40
CA GLY A 181 -10.90 21.31 -9.52
C GLY A 181 -9.50 21.31 -8.90
N PRO A 182 -9.21 22.26 -7.99
CA PRO A 182 -7.95 22.29 -7.26
C PRO A 182 -7.73 21.00 -6.47
N GLY A 183 -6.71 20.22 -6.85
CA GLY A 183 -6.39 18.95 -6.19
C GLY A 183 -7.39 17.82 -6.43
N MET A 184 -8.25 17.93 -7.45
CA MET A 184 -9.29 16.95 -7.76
C MET A 184 -9.22 16.54 -9.24
N CYS A 185 -9.36 15.25 -9.50
CA CYS A 185 -9.42 14.73 -10.86
C CYS A 185 -10.25 13.46 -10.90
N GLU A 186 -10.98 13.24 -11.99
CA GLU A 186 -11.75 12.03 -12.22
C GLU A 186 -11.32 11.37 -13.53
N GLY A 187 -11.60 10.08 -13.67
CA GLY A 187 -11.23 9.38 -14.88
C GLY A 187 -11.66 7.93 -14.92
N TYR A 188 -11.29 7.28 -16.01
CA TYR A 188 -11.47 5.85 -16.20
C TYR A 188 -10.37 5.24 -17.07
N ALA A 189 -10.25 3.92 -17.03
CA ALA A 189 -9.45 3.16 -17.98
C ALA A 189 -10.12 1.81 -18.28
N ASP A 190 -10.07 1.43 -19.55
CA ASP A 190 -10.53 0.15 -20.07
C ASP A 190 -9.35 -0.77 -20.18
N GLY A 191 -9.24 -1.66 -19.18
CA GLY A 191 -8.24 -2.70 -19.17
C GLY A 191 -8.78 -4.01 -19.70
N GLY A 192 -7.84 -4.91 -19.94
CA GLY A 192 -8.12 -6.29 -20.27
C GLY A 192 -6.83 -7.09 -20.20
N SER A 193 -6.85 -8.26 -20.83
CA SER A 193 -5.80 -9.25 -20.75
C SER A 193 -5.59 -9.86 -19.35
N PHE A 194 -5.44 -11.18 -19.33
CA PHE A 194 -5.01 -11.91 -18.15
C PHE A 194 -4.09 -13.04 -18.61
N CYS A 195 -2.82 -13.00 -18.19
CA CYS A 195 -1.80 -13.96 -18.61
C CYS A 195 -1.73 -14.14 -20.15
N GLY A 196 -1.82 -13.03 -20.89
CA GLY A 196 -1.76 -13.03 -22.36
C GLY A 196 -3.07 -13.40 -23.09
N ILE A 197 -4.14 -13.75 -22.37
CA ILE A 197 -5.46 -13.98 -22.97
C ILE A 197 -6.24 -12.67 -22.99
N GLU A 198 -6.57 -12.14 -24.16
CA GLU A 198 -7.20 -10.81 -24.27
C GLU A 198 -8.72 -10.82 -24.16
N GLN A 199 -9.40 -11.90 -24.52
CA GLN A 199 -10.87 -11.97 -24.55
C GLN A 199 -11.38 -13.23 -23.83
N PRO A 200 -12.46 -13.17 -23.02
CA PRO A 200 -13.34 -12.03 -22.76
C PRO A 200 -13.02 -11.25 -21.46
N VAL A 201 -11.75 -11.03 -21.13
CA VAL A 201 -11.30 -10.51 -19.81
C VAL A 201 -11.28 -8.97 -19.70
N ASN A 202 -12.14 -8.27 -20.43
CA ASN A 202 -12.17 -6.80 -20.43
C ASN A 202 -12.88 -6.26 -19.18
N TYR A 203 -12.42 -5.12 -18.67
CA TYR A 203 -13.02 -4.42 -17.54
C TYR A 203 -12.81 -2.90 -17.66
N ARG A 204 -13.68 -2.13 -17.01
CA ARG A 204 -13.53 -0.69 -16.86
C ARG A 204 -13.39 -0.33 -15.39
N VAL A 205 -12.39 0.49 -15.06
CA VAL A 205 -12.19 1.03 -13.70
C VAL A 205 -12.38 2.54 -13.73
N TYR A 206 -13.09 3.08 -12.76
CA TYR A 206 -13.31 4.51 -12.57
C TYR A 206 -12.61 5.02 -11.31
N PHE A 207 -12.19 6.28 -11.29
CA PHE A 207 -11.62 6.94 -10.12
C PHE A 207 -12.04 8.42 -10.04
N VAL A 208 -11.89 8.99 -8.83
CA VAL A 208 -12.06 10.40 -8.46
C VAL A 208 -10.96 10.83 -7.49
#